data_AF-A0A1M5YSW7-F1
#
_entry.id   AF-A0A1M5YSW7-F1
#
_cell.length_a   1.000
_cell.length_b   1.000
_cell.length_c   1.000
_cell.angle_alpha   90.00
_cell.angle_beta   90.00
_cell.angle_gamma   90.00
#
_symmetry.space_group_name_H-M   'P 1'
#
loop_
_entity.id
_entity.type
_entity.pdbx_description
1 polymer ?
#
loop_
_entity_poly.entity_id
_entity_poly.type
_entity_poly.pdbx_seq_one_letter_code
_entity_poly.pdbx_strand_id
1 'polypeptide(L)' 'MRCLLLCTTLLLSGCASSDNLEFLFNELVSGVLSGASQSDVGYGNPRCDTVRVQCSGQYEQWRNSNGQIGCACNH' A
#
# COMPACT_ATOMS: atom_id res chain seq x y z
N MET A 1 -6.49 -16.70 -41.91
CA MET A 1 -5.69 -17.01 -40.71
C MET A 1 -4.96 -15.81 -40.10
N ARG A 2 -4.80 -14.67 -40.80
CA ARG A 2 -4.15 -13.45 -40.26
C ARG A 2 -4.99 -12.67 -39.24
N CYS A 3 -6.32 -12.74 -39.32
CA CYS A 3 -7.20 -12.01 -38.38
C CYS A 3 -7.24 -12.61 -36.98
N LEU A 4 -6.90 -13.89 -36.82
CA LEU A 4 -6.98 -14.61 -35.54
C LEU A 4 -5.84 -14.20 -34.58
N LEU A 5 -4.68 -13.82 -35.15
CA LEU A 5 -3.53 -13.29 -34.40
C LEU A 5 -3.74 -11.86 -33.89
N LEU A 6 -4.59 -11.07 -34.55
CA LEU A 6 -4.91 -9.71 -34.11
C LEU A 6 -5.84 -9.72 -32.89
N CYS A 7 -6.83 -10.61 -32.85
CA CYS A 7 -7.76 -10.70 -31.73
C CYS A 7 -7.09 -11.12 -30.41
N THR A 8 -6.06 -11.96 -30.46
CA THR A 8 -5.37 -12.38 -29.22
C THR A 8 -4.54 -11.26 -28.61
N THR A 9 -3.96 -10.36 -29.40
CA THR A 9 -3.14 -9.26 -28.85
C THR A 9 -3.94 -8.15 -28.16
N LEU A 10 -5.19 -7.90 -28.57
CA LEU A 10 -6.05 -6.89 -27.93
C LEU A 10 -6.62 -7.33 -26.57
N LEU A 11 -6.65 -8.64 -26.29
CA LEU A 11 -7.19 -9.18 -25.03
C LEU A 11 -6.17 -9.14 -23.88
N LEU A 12 -4.88 -8.91 -24.15
CA LEU A 12 -3.85 -8.86 -23.10
C LEU A 12 -3.60 -7.46 -22.51
N SER A 13 -4.14 -6.38 -23.08
CA SER A 13 -3.95 -5.01 -22.55
C SER A 13 -4.89 -4.65 -21.38
N GLY A 14 -5.67 -5.60 -20.86
CA GLY A 14 -6.79 -5.33 -19.94
C GLY A 14 -6.57 -5.60 -18.45
N CYS A 15 -5.45 -6.20 -18.02
CA CYS A 15 -5.25 -6.56 -16.59
C CYS A 15 -4.08 -5.79 -15.95
N ALA A 16 -4.11 -4.45 -16.00
CA ALA A 16 -3.33 -3.64 -15.07
C ALA A 16 -4.27 -3.18 -13.95
N SER A 17 -4.55 -4.08 -13.00
CA SER A 17 -5.38 -3.77 -11.84
C SER A 17 -4.67 -2.72 -10.97
N SER A 18 -5.36 -1.60 -10.73
CA SER A 18 -4.88 -0.42 -9.99
C SER A 18 -4.39 -0.72 -8.57
N ASP A 19 -4.81 -1.85 -7.98
CA ASP A 19 -4.42 -2.29 -6.63
C ASP A 19 -2.90 -2.43 -6.45
N ASN A 20 -2.19 -2.85 -7.49
CA ASN A 20 -0.74 -3.04 -7.43
C ASN A 20 0.01 -1.71 -7.32
N LEU A 21 -0.52 -0.67 -7.95
CA LEU A 21 0.05 0.68 -7.90
C LEU A 21 -0.16 1.30 -6.52
N GLU A 22 -1.34 1.09 -5.93
CA GLU A 22 -1.67 1.62 -4.61
C GLU A 22 -0.84 0.97 -3.50
N PHE A 23 -0.59 -0.34 -3.60
CA PHE A 23 0.32 -1.04 -2.70
C PHE A 23 1.75 -0.47 -2.75
N LEU A 24 2.29 -0.27 -3.95
CA LEU A 24 3.63 0.30 -4.14
C LEU A 24 3.71 1.75 -3.63
N PHE A 25 2.66 2.55 -3.85
CA PHE A 25 2.58 3.90 -3.32
C PHE A 25 2.57 3.90 -1.79
N ASN A 26 1.77 3.04 -1.16
CA ASN A 26 1.70 2.97 0.30
C ASN A 26 3.02 2.52 0.94
N GLU A 27 3.78 1.61 0.31
CA GLU A 27 5.12 1.24 0.77
C GLU A 27 6.11 2.39 0.66
N LEU A 28 6.11 3.12 -0.46
CA LEU A 28 6.98 4.29 -0.65
C LEU A 28 6.65 5.41 0.34
N VAL A 29 5.36 5.69 0.51
CA VAL A 29 4.86 6.72 1.43
C VAL A 29 5.21 6.34 2.86
N SER A 30 5.00 5.09 3.27
CA SER A 30 5.41 4.57 4.58
C SER A 30 6.91 4.78 4.84
N GLY A 31 7.79 4.40 3.90
CA GLY A 31 9.23 4.57 4.06
C GLY A 31 9.68 6.04 4.18
N VAL A 32 9.08 6.93 3.40
CA VAL A 32 9.39 8.37 3.43
C VAL A 32 8.87 9.02 4.71
N LEU A 33 7.64 8.72 5.11
CA LEU A 33 7.06 9.25 6.35
C LEU A 33 7.86 8.78 7.56
N SER A 34 8.17 7.49 7.67
CA SER A 34 8.98 6.98 8.79
C SER A 34 10.35 7.65 8.89
N GLY A 35 11.00 7.91 7.76
CA GLY A 35 12.27 8.62 7.71
C GLY A 35 12.19 10.10 8.10
N ALA A 36 11.06 10.76 7.82
CA ALA A 36 10.86 12.18 8.08
C ALA A 36 10.31 12.48 9.48
N SER A 37 9.43 11.63 10.01
CA SER A 37 8.75 11.84 11.30
C SER A 37 9.44 11.16 12.49
N GLN A 38 10.45 10.31 12.25
CA GLN A 38 10.96 9.37 13.27
C GLN A 38 9.84 8.51 13.90
N SER A 39 8.70 8.38 13.22
CA SER A 39 7.53 7.63 13.67
C SER A 39 7.29 6.49 12.68
N ASP A 40 7.20 5.25 13.14
CA ASP A 40 6.92 4.13 12.25
C ASP A 40 5.49 4.19 11.72
N VAL A 41 5.32 4.48 10.43
CA VAL A 41 4.02 4.54 9.75
C VAL A 41 3.80 3.29 8.90
N GLY A 42 2.64 2.67 9.00
CA GLY A 42 2.25 1.50 8.20
C GLY A 42 0.88 1.64 7.56
N TYR A 43 0.67 0.93 6.45
CA TYR A 43 -0.63 0.82 5.77
C TYR A 43 -1.01 -0.64 5.58
N GLY A 44 -2.28 -0.95 5.81
CA GLY A 44 -2.85 -2.31 5.78
C GLY A 44 -2.71 -3.05 7.11
N ASN A 45 -3.62 -4.01 7.33
CA ASN A 45 -3.70 -4.78 8.58
C ASN A 45 -2.37 -5.47 8.99
N PRO A 46 -1.67 -6.23 8.11
CA PRO A 46 -0.47 -6.96 8.53
C PRO A 46 0.67 -6.04 8.97
N ARG A 47 0.81 -4.89 8.29
CA ARG A 47 1.83 -3.89 8.61
C ARG A 47 1.50 -3.22 9.94
N CYS A 48 0.24 -2.89 10.16
CA CYS A 48 -0.19 -2.26 11.42
C CYS A 48 -0.14 -3.19 12.63
N ASP A 49 -0.38 -4.48 12.46
CA ASP A 49 -0.12 -5.45 13.53
C ASP A 49 1.37 -5.46 13.91
N THR A 50 2.27 -5.37 12.93
CA THR A 50 3.71 -5.31 13.16
C THR A 50 4.10 -4.03 13.91
N VAL A 51 3.66 -2.86 13.42
CA VAL A 51 3.91 -1.56 14.06
C VAL A 51 3.36 -1.55 15.49
N ARG A 52 2.16 -2.07 15.73
CA ARG A 52 1.56 -2.15 17.06
C ARG A 52 2.39 -2.98 18.04
N VAL A 53 2.95 -4.11 17.60
CA VAL A 53 3.77 -4.98 18.45
C VAL A 53 5.14 -4.36 18.75
N GLN A 54 5.71 -3.63 17.79
CA GLN A 54 7.03 -3.01 17.92
C GLN A 54 7.01 -1.63 18.61
N CYS A 55 5.85 -0.97 18.63
CA CYS A 55 5.71 0.37 19.18
C CYS A 55 5.85 0.37 20.71
N SER A 56 6.85 1.11 21.20
CA SER A 56 7.03 1.40 22.63
C SER A 56 6.36 2.70 23.08
N GLY A 57 5.83 3.48 22.14
CA GLY A 57 5.20 4.79 22.35
C GLY A 57 3.68 4.78 22.22
N GLN A 58 3.12 5.92 21.80
CA GLN A 58 1.70 6.06 21.52
C GLN A 58 1.37 5.49 20.14
N TYR A 59 0.66 4.36 20.12
CA TYR A 59 0.16 3.76 18.88
C TYR A 59 -1.16 4.43 18.46
N GLU A 60 -1.23 4.88 17.21
CA GLU A 60 -2.44 5.41 16.61
C GLU A 60 -2.82 4.61 15.37
N GLN A 61 -4.12 4.46 15.14
CA GLN A 61 -4.68 3.78 13.98
C GLN A 61 -5.86 4.59 13.45
N TRP A 62 -5.92 4.74 12.12
CA TRP A 62 -6.99 5.47 11.45
C TRP A 62 -7.38 4.77 10.15
N ARG A 63 -8.52 5.18 9.59
CA ARG A 63 -8.92 4.80 8.24
C ARG A 63 -8.65 5.97 7.30
N ASN A 64 -7.88 5.75 6.23
CA ASN A 64 -7.57 6.78 5.25
C ASN A 64 -8.77 7.04 4.31
N SER A 65 -8.66 8.07 3.46
CA SER A 65 -9.67 8.45 2.46
C SER A 65 -9.98 7.34 1.46
N ASN A 66 -9.05 6.41 1.25
CA ASN A 66 -9.20 5.27 0.35
C ASN A 66 -9.83 4.06 1.06
N GLY A 67 -10.24 4.21 2.32
CA GLY A 67 -10.84 3.14 3.12
C GLY A 67 -9.84 2.12 3.67
N GLN A 68 -8.53 2.32 3.47
CA GLN A 68 -7.48 1.47 4.02
C GLN A 68 -7.18 1.85 5.47
N ILE A 69 -6.65 0.90 6.22
CA ILE A 69 -6.20 1.10 7.59
C ILE A 69 -4.77 1.65 7.55
N GLY A 70 -4.55 2.81 8.16
CA GLY A 70 -3.24 3.37 8.44
C GLY A 70 -2.93 3.31 9.93
N CYS A 71 -1.66 3.27 10.28
CA CYS A 71 -1.18 3.27 11.66
C CYS A 71 0.14 4.02 11.79
N ALA A 72 0.40 4.53 12.99
CA ALA A 72 1.65 5.16 13.35
C ALA A 72 2.06 4.80 14.79
N CYS A 73 3.37 4.77 15.05
CA CYS A 73 3.94 4.79 16.38
C CYS A 73 4.62 6.14 16.64
N ASN A 74 4.12 6.91 17.60
CA ASN A 74 4.71 8.18 18.00
C ASN A 74 5.53 7.99 19.29
N HIS A 75 6.80 8.41 19.28
CA HIS A 75 7.77 8.23 20.36
C HIS A 75 7.90 9.45 21.26
#